data_AF-W4QXF6-F1
#
_entry.id   AF-W4QXF6-F1
#
_cell.length_a   1.000
_cell.length_b   1.000
_cell.length_c   1.000
_cell.angle_alpha   90.00
_cell.angle_beta   90.00
_cell.angle_gamma   90.00
#
_symmetry.space_group_name_H-M   'P 1'
#
loop_
_entity.id
_entity.type
_entity.pdbx_description
1 polymer ?
#
loop_
_entity_poly.entity_id
_entity_poly.type
_entity_poly.pdbx_seq_one_letter_code
_entity_poly.pdbx_strand_id
1 'polypeptide(L)'
;MKQVFFIIAVTLISACGRPWRCLPKYYKSLLFISFMNSLYYYLYKRNLLWVLNPTKGLHWKLLRALHIFYVTPTIALSFASKIPKNNAAKICYFMIWVIVSTSVEQYVMKRGLISFKHGWNAYWSGFIYINLYLFTYLFVKKPILTVILSVVSISYIIREFPIKFESRFLKGPILALLVRK
;
A
#
# COMPACT_ATOMS: atom_id res chain seq x y z
N MET A 1 18.73 -11.71 1.46
CA MET A 1 19.00 -11.69 0.01
C MET A 1 17.73 -11.73 -0.85
N LYS A 2 16.82 -12.70 -0.71
CA LYS A 2 15.60 -12.83 -1.55
C LYS A 2 14.71 -11.56 -1.60
N GLN A 3 14.53 -10.87 -0.48
CA GLN A 3 13.73 -9.63 -0.43
C GLN A 3 14.39 -8.44 -1.10
N VAL A 4 15.71 -8.30 -0.96
CA VAL A 4 16.48 -7.24 -1.61
C VAL A 4 16.41 -7.43 -3.12
N PHE A 5 16.57 -8.67 -3.60
CA PHE A 5 16.38 -9.00 -5.01
C PHE A 5 14.97 -8.65 -5.52
N PHE A 6 13.93 -8.94 -4.73
CA PHE A 6 12.56 -8.57 -5.10
C PHE A 6 12.37 -7.05 -5.19
N ILE A 7 12.86 -6.29 -4.21
CA ILE A 7 12.80 -4.82 -4.23
C ILE A 7 13.54 -4.29 -5.45
N ILE A 8 14.75 -4.80 -5.73
CA ILE A 8 15.53 -4.43 -6.91
C ILE A 8 14.78 -4.78 -8.20
N ALA A 9 14.17 -5.96 -8.30
CA ALA A 9 13.39 -6.37 -9.46
C ALA A 9 12.19 -5.44 -9.70
N VAL A 10 11.44 -5.11 -8.64
CA VAL A 10 10.34 -4.14 -8.72
C VAL A 10 10.85 -2.77 -9.16
N THR A 11 11.99 -2.31 -8.63
CA THR A 11 12.62 -1.05 -9.03
C THR A 11 13.04 -1.07 -10.50
N LEU A 12 13.69 -2.14 -10.98
CA LEU A 12 14.18 -2.26 -12.36
C LEU A 12 13.02 -2.33 -13.37
N ILE A 13 12.00 -3.14 -13.07
CA ILE A 13 10.79 -3.24 -13.91
C ILE A 13 10.09 -1.87 -13.96
N SER A 14 10.02 -1.18 -12.83
CA SER A 14 9.47 0.18 -12.76
C SER A 14 10.31 1.18 -13.55
N ALA A 15 11.64 1.07 -13.53
CA ALA A 15 12.55 2.01 -14.19
C ALA A 15 12.40 2.04 -15.72
N CYS A 16 12.08 0.91 -16.35
CA CYS A 16 11.94 0.77 -17.79
C CYS A 16 10.87 1.72 -18.38
N GLY A 17 9.87 2.12 -17.59
CA GLY A 17 8.83 3.07 -17.99
C GLY A 17 9.17 4.55 -17.83
N ARG A 18 10.36 4.89 -17.34
CA ARG A 18 10.74 6.25 -16.88
C ARG A 18 9.66 6.95 -16.01
N PRO A 19 9.06 6.25 -15.03
CA PRO A 19 7.93 6.75 -14.24
C PRO A 19 8.30 7.99 -13.41
N TRP A 20 9.59 8.16 -13.10
CA TRP A 20 10.16 9.31 -12.40
C TRP A 20 9.81 10.66 -13.04
N ARG A 21 9.63 10.71 -14.37
CA ARG A 21 9.23 11.94 -15.07
C ARG A 21 7.83 12.42 -14.66
N CYS A 22 6.98 11.50 -14.20
CA CYS A 22 5.64 11.82 -13.72
C CYS A 22 5.60 12.12 -12.21
N LEU A 23 6.72 11.98 -11.49
CA LEU A 23 6.79 12.19 -10.05
C LEU A 23 6.26 13.56 -9.60
N PRO A 24 6.61 14.71 -10.25
CA PRO A 24 6.10 16.02 -9.84
C PRO A 24 4.57 16.15 -9.94
N LYS A 25 3.94 15.36 -10.81
CA LYS A 25 2.48 15.36 -10.97
C LYS A 25 1.78 14.54 -9.89
N TYR A 26 2.39 13.43 -9.46
CA TYR A 26 1.75 12.45 -8.58
C TYR A 26 2.27 12.46 -7.14
N TYR A 27 3.27 13.28 -6.78
CA TYR A 27 3.90 13.22 -5.45
C TYR A 27 2.90 13.30 -4.29
N LYS A 28 1.88 14.18 -4.36
CA LYS A 28 0.85 14.29 -3.31
C LYS A 28 0.06 12.99 -3.15
N SER A 29 -0.25 12.35 -4.27
CA SER A 29 -0.97 11.07 -4.31
C SER A 29 -0.11 9.94 -3.72
N LEU A 30 1.19 9.92 -4.04
CA LEU A 30 2.15 8.95 -3.49
C LEU A 30 2.35 9.12 -1.97
N LEU A 31 2.40 10.35 -1.48
CA LEU A 31 2.45 10.64 -0.05
C LEU A 31 1.18 10.19 0.65
N PHE A 32 0.01 10.45 0.06
CA PHE A 32 -1.27 9.98 0.56
C PHE A 32 -1.34 8.45 0.67
N ILE A 33 -0.86 7.74 -0.35
CA ILE A 33 -0.78 6.27 -0.34
C ILE A 33 0.17 5.76 0.75
N SER A 34 1.34 6.40 0.88
CA SER A 34 2.31 6.06 1.94
C SER A 34 1.71 6.28 3.33
N PHE A 35 0.93 7.36 3.49
CA PHE A 35 0.18 7.63 4.71
C PHE A 35 -0.87 6.54 4.99
N MET A 36 -1.68 6.16 4.01
CA MET A 36 -2.68 5.09 4.18
C MET A 36 -2.04 3.74 4.52
N ASN A 37 -0.91 3.42 3.89
CA ASN A 37 -0.16 2.21 4.20
C ASN A 37 0.43 2.26 5.63
N SER A 38 0.93 3.42 6.05
CA SER A 38 1.39 3.64 7.43
C SER A 38 0.24 3.50 8.43
N LEU A 39 -0.93 4.05 8.09
CA LEU A 39 -2.14 3.99 8.90
C LEU A 39 -2.58 2.54 9.11
N TYR A 40 -2.51 1.68 8.08
CA TYR A 40 -2.75 0.24 8.22
C TYR A 40 -1.84 -0.38 9.29
N TYR A 41 -0.53 -0.13 9.24
CA TYR A 41 0.41 -0.67 10.25
C TYR A 41 0.18 -0.10 11.65
N TYR A 42 -0.33 1.13 11.74
CA TYR A 42 -0.72 1.75 13.01
C TYR A 42 -1.98 1.09 13.59
N LEU A 43 -3.04 0.93 12.80
CA LEU A 43 -4.32 0.33 13.21
C LEU A 43 -4.16 -1.16 13.57
N TYR A 44 -3.46 -1.93 12.73
CA TYR A 44 -3.33 -3.39 12.89
C TYR A 44 -2.02 -3.83 13.56
N LYS A 45 -1.36 -2.94 14.33
CA LYS A 45 -0.03 -3.17 14.92
C LYS A 45 0.14 -4.53 15.63
N ARG A 46 -0.91 -5.02 16.33
CA ARG A 46 -0.92 -6.29 17.05
C ARG A 46 -1.53 -7.47 16.28
N ASN A 47 -2.44 -7.20 15.35
CA ASN A 47 -3.16 -8.20 14.56
C ASN A 47 -2.93 -7.92 13.07
N LEU A 48 -1.68 -7.99 12.62
CA LEU A 48 -1.38 -7.76 11.21
C LEU A 48 -2.09 -8.81 10.35
N LEU A 49 -2.85 -8.36 9.36
CA LEU A 49 -3.55 -9.19 8.39
C LEU A 49 -2.59 -9.67 7.30
N TRP A 50 -1.66 -8.78 6.94
CA TRP A 50 -0.63 -8.96 5.95
C TRP A 50 0.74 -8.65 6.56
N VAL A 51 1.68 -9.61 6.50
CA VAL A 51 2.99 -9.52 7.17
C VAL A 51 4.13 -9.75 6.18
N LEU A 52 5.09 -8.83 6.16
CA LEU A 52 6.41 -9.03 5.54
C LEU A 52 7.31 -9.82 6.46
N ASN A 53 7.72 -11.02 6.03
CA ASN A 53 8.61 -11.89 6.80
C ASN A 53 10.07 -11.49 6.54
N PRO A 54 10.80 -10.90 7.49
CA PRO A 54 12.18 -10.48 7.24
C PRO A 54 13.08 -11.67 6.90
N THR A 55 13.93 -11.51 5.89
CA THR A 55 15.04 -12.45 5.65
C THR A 55 16.09 -12.27 6.75
N LYS A 56 16.81 -13.35 7.11
CA LYS A 56 17.95 -13.29 8.05
C LYS A 56 18.85 -12.09 7.72
N GLY A 57 19.14 -11.26 8.74
CA GLY A 57 20.00 -10.08 8.66
C GLY A 57 19.31 -8.75 8.36
N LEU A 58 18.03 -8.71 7.98
CA LEU A 58 17.33 -7.45 7.73
C LEU A 58 16.38 -7.10 8.88
N HIS A 59 16.52 -5.89 9.42
CA HIS A 59 15.64 -5.43 10.50
C HIS A 59 14.22 -5.18 9.97
N TRP A 60 13.21 -5.74 10.65
CA TRP A 60 11.82 -5.71 10.19
C TRP A 60 11.25 -4.29 10.04
N LYS A 61 11.69 -3.31 10.87
CA LYS A 61 11.22 -1.91 10.77
C LYS A 61 11.67 -1.28 9.46
N LEU A 62 12.94 -1.50 9.10
CA LEU A 62 13.51 -0.98 7.85
C LEU A 62 12.79 -1.56 6.65
N LEU A 63 12.55 -2.88 6.65
CA LEU A 63 11.81 -3.54 5.56
C LEU A 63 10.40 -2.96 5.41
N ARG A 64 9.69 -2.73 6.51
CA ARG A 64 8.37 -2.08 6.48
C ARG A 64 8.45 -0.65 5.95
N ALA A 65 9.41 0.14 6.43
CA ALA A 65 9.60 1.51 5.96
C ALA A 65 9.89 1.55 4.45
N LEU A 66 10.79 0.69 3.95
CA LEU A 66 11.06 0.55 2.51
C LEU A 66 9.80 0.15 1.75
N HIS A 67 9.01 -0.78 2.27
CA HIS A 67 7.76 -1.17 1.61
C HIS A 67 6.76 0.00 1.51
N ILE A 68 6.59 0.74 2.61
CA ILE A 68 5.63 1.84 2.75
C ILE A 68 6.02 3.05 1.90
N PHE A 69 7.28 3.50 2.01
CA PHE A 69 7.72 4.78 1.45
C PHE A 69 8.42 4.64 0.09
N TYR A 70 8.82 3.43 -0.30
CA TYR A 70 9.56 3.23 -1.54
C TYR A 70 8.85 2.24 -2.47
N VAL A 71 8.61 1.00 -2.06
CA VAL A 71 8.03 -0.04 -2.95
C VAL A 71 6.61 0.32 -3.38
N THR A 72 5.72 0.62 -2.43
CA THR A 72 4.32 0.93 -2.72
C THR A 72 4.18 2.19 -3.60
N PRO A 73 4.85 3.31 -3.29
CA PRO A 73 4.82 4.50 -4.13
C PRO A 73 5.42 4.29 -5.51
N THR A 74 6.47 3.47 -5.63
CA THR A 74 7.08 3.14 -6.93
C THR A 74 6.11 2.34 -7.80
N ILE A 75 5.41 1.35 -7.25
CA ILE A 75 4.37 0.60 -7.97
C ILE A 75 3.24 1.52 -8.41
N ALA A 76 2.76 2.40 -7.52
CA ALA A 76 1.71 3.36 -7.83
C ALA A 76 2.14 4.36 -8.93
N LEU A 77 3.38 4.86 -8.87
CA LEU A 77 3.91 5.76 -9.90
C LEU A 77 4.09 5.06 -11.25
N SER A 78 4.52 3.81 -11.26
CA SER A 78 4.63 3.00 -12.48
C SER A 78 3.28 2.85 -13.17
N PHE A 79 2.22 2.55 -12.42
CA PHE A 79 0.85 2.57 -12.92
C PHE A 79 0.45 3.95 -13.45
N ALA A 80 0.71 5.02 -12.68
CA ALA A 80 0.30 6.38 -13.02
C ALA A 80 0.99 6.96 -14.27
N SER A 81 2.16 6.42 -14.62
CA SER A 81 3.01 6.93 -15.71
C SER A 81 2.47 6.62 -17.12
N LYS A 82 1.71 5.53 -17.28
CA LYS A 82 1.24 5.04 -18.59
C LYS A 82 -0.28 4.90 -18.69
N ILE A 83 -1.03 5.69 -17.91
CA ILE A 83 -2.49 5.66 -17.95
C ILE A 83 -2.97 6.10 -19.35
N PRO A 84 -3.73 5.26 -20.08
CA PRO A 84 -4.21 5.60 -21.43
C PRO A 84 -5.31 6.67 -21.37
N LYS A 85 -5.43 7.43 -22.46
CA LYS A 85 -6.44 8.51 -22.58
C LYS A 85 -7.87 7.95 -22.74
N ASN A 86 -8.03 6.92 -23.56
CA ASN A 86 -9.31 6.26 -23.83
C ASN A 86 -9.88 5.59 -22.56
N ASN A 87 -11.19 5.73 -22.32
CA ASN A 87 -11.86 5.22 -21.12
C ASN A 87 -11.91 3.69 -21.07
N ALA A 88 -12.22 3.01 -22.17
CA ALA A 88 -12.22 1.55 -22.22
C ALA A 88 -10.81 0.97 -21.98
N ALA A 89 -9.81 1.55 -22.65
CA ALA A 89 -8.41 1.17 -22.45
C ALA A 89 -7.94 1.43 -21.01
N LYS A 90 -8.44 2.48 -20.36
CA LYS A 90 -8.10 2.84 -18.97
C LYS A 90 -8.65 1.82 -17.98
N ILE A 91 -9.89 1.36 -18.17
CA ILE A 91 -10.50 0.31 -17.34
C ILE A 91 -9.73 -1.00 -17.54
N CYS A 92 -9.44 -1.39 -18.79
CA CYS A 92 -8.66 -2.59 -19.08
C CYS A 92 -7.25 -2.52 -18.46
N TYR A 93 -6.55 -1.40 -18.64
CA TYR A 93 -5.25 -1.15 -18.03
C TYR A 93 -5.30 -1.27 -16.50
N PHE A 94 -6.30 -0.66 -15.87
CA PHE A 94 -6.51 -0.75 -14.42
C PHE A 94 -6.67 -2.20 -13.96
N MET A 95 -7.54 -2.97 -14.61
CA MET A 95 -7.78 -4.38 -14.25
C MET A 95 -6.53 -5.24 -14.44
N ILE A 96 -5.78 -5.04 -15.53
CA ILE A 96 -4.51 -5.74 -15.76
C ILE A 96 -3.53 -5.46 -14.62
N TRP A 97 -3.38 -4.21 -14.18
CA TRP A 97 -2.49 -3.87 -13.07
C TRP A 97 -2.90 -4.53 -11.75
N VAL A 98 -4.20 -4.52 -11.42
CA VAL A 98 -4.73 -5.21 -10.23
C VAL A 98 -4.42 -6.71 -10.29
N ILE A 99 -4.69 -7.36 -11.43
CA ILE A 99 -4.47 -8.80 -11.61
C ILE A 99 -2.98 -9.13 -11.51
N VAL A 100 -2.13 -8.38 -12.20
CA VAL A 100 -0.67 -8.60 -12.19
C VAL A 100 -0.11 -8.41 -10.79
N SER A 101 -0.47 -7.34 -10.09
CA SER A 101 0.06 -7.09 -8.74
C SER A 101 -0.45 -8.10 -7.71
N THR A 102 -1.73 -8.48 -7.78
CA THR A 102 -2.26 -9.55 -6.93
C THR A 102 -1.55 -10.88 -7.21
N SER A 103 -1.31 -11.22 -8.47
CA SER A 103 -0.61 -12.45 -8.87
C SER A 103 0.85 -12.46 -8.42
N VAL A 104 1.55 -11.33 -8.57
CA VAL A 104 2.92 -11.17 -8.07
C VAL A 104 2.96 -11.35 -6.56
N GLU A 105 2.00 -10.76 -5.83
CA GLU A 105 1.92 -10.92 -4.38
C GLU A 105 1.67 -12.38 -3.97
N GLN A 106 0.78 -13.09 -4.65
CA GLN A 106 0.56 -14.52 -4.43
C GLN A 106 1.82 -15.34 -4.66
N TYR A 107 2.58 -15.03 -5.72
CA TYR A 107 3.86 -15.69 -5.99
C TYR A 107 4.88 -15.41 -4.87
N VAL A 108 4.96 -14.17 -4.39
CA VAL A 108 5.85 -13.77 -3.29
C VAL A 108 5.44 -14.42 -1.96
N MET A 109 4.13 -14.58 -1.72
CA MET A 109 3.59 -15.31 -0.59
C MET A 109 4.01 -16.78 -0.62
N LYS A 110 3.90 -17.46 -1.77
CA LYS A 110 4.36 -18.86 -1.94
C LYS A 110 5.86 -19.02 -1.69
N ARG A 111 6.65 -17.97 -1.88
CA ARG A 111 8.09 -17.93 -1.57
C ARG A 111 8.39 -17.66 -0.08
N GLY A 112 7.37 -17.53 0.76
CA GLY A 112 7.49 -17.29 2.20
C GLY A 112 7.89 -15.87 2.59
N LEU A 113 7.91 -14.93 1.63
CA LEU A 113 8.31 -13.54 1.87
C LEU A 113 7.18 -12.70 2.47
N ILE A 114 5.94 -13.10 2.22
CA ILE A 114 4.72 -12.52 2.76
C ILE A 114 3.92 -13.64 3.41
N SER A 115 3.27 -13.34 4.54
CA SER A 115 2.28 -14.23 5.15
C SER A 115 0.96 -13.51 5.33
N PHE A 116 -0.11 -14.19 4.91
CA PHE A 116 -1.48 -13.80 5.23
C PHE A 116 -1.88 -14.40 6.57
N LYS A 117 -2.54 -13.59 7.40
CA LYS A 117 -2.97 -13.96 8.75
C LYS A 117 -4.40 -13.48 8.98
N HIS A 118 -5.04 -14.04 10.00
CA HIS A 118 -6.35 -13.58 10.49
C HIS A 118 -7.45 -13.55 9.41
N GLY A 119 -7.47 -14.53 8.49
CA GLY A 119 -8.47 -14.61 7.42
C GLY A 119 -8.17 -13.78 6.18
N TRP A 120 -7.02 -13.09 6.13
CA TRP A 120 -6.57 -12.40 4.92
C TRP A 120 -6.32 -13.40 3.78
N ASN A 121 -6.70 -13.03 2.56
CA ASN A 121 -6.57 -13.87 1.37
C ASN A 121 -6.31 -12.99 0.14
N ALA A 122 -6.14 -13.63 -1.03
CA ALA A 122 -5.84 -12.95 -2.28
C ALA A 122 -6.92 -11.93 -2.71
N TYR A 123 -8.19 -12.18 -2.36
CA TYR A 123 -9.29 -11.28 -2.68
C TYR A 123 -9.13 -9.93 -1.96
N TRP A 124 -8.79 -9.97 -0.67
CA TRP A 124 -8.54 -8.76 0.12
C TRP A 124 -7.34 -7.97 -0.40
N SER A 125 -6.28 -8.66 -0.82
CA SER A 125 -5.15 -8.01 -1.49
C SER A 125 -5.55 -7.34 -2.79
N GLY A 126 -6.36 -8.00 -3.62
CA GLY A 126 -6.91 -7.41 -4.85
C GLY A 126 -7.72 -6.14 -4.56
N PHE A 127 -8.55 -6.15 -3.53
CA PHE A 127 -9.28 -4.96 -3.08
C PHE A 127 -8.35 -3.80 -2.66
N ILE A 128 -7.25 -4.10 -1.95
CA ILE A 128 -6.24 -3.09 -1.60
C ILE A 128 -5.54 -2.55 -2.85
N TYR A 129 -5.21 -3.39 -3.84
CA TYR A 129 -4.62 -2.93 -5.10
C TYR A 129 -5.59 -2.07 -5.93
N ILE A 130 -6.88 -2.41 -5.95
CA ILE A 130 -7.93 -1.55 -6.55
C ILE A 130 -7.90 -0.17 -5.90
N ASN A 131 -7.95 -0.11 -4.57
CA ASN A 131 -7.89 1.16 -3.83
C ASN A 131 -6.58 1.91 -4.11
N LEU A 132 -5.44 1.21 -4.12
CA LEU A 132 -4.13 1.79 -4.42
C LEU A 132 -4.14 2.55 -5.75
N TYR A 133 -4.52 1.88 -6.84
CA TYR A 133 -4.51 2.48 -8.17
C TYR A 133 -5.61 3.52 -8.35
N LEU A 134 -6.80 3.28 -7.80
CA LEU A 134 -7.92 4.19 -7.90
C LEU A 134 -7.59 5.51 -7.19
N PHE A 135 -7.08 5.43 -5.97
CA PHE A 135 -6.69 6.60 -5.20
C PHE A 135 -5.48 7.29 -5.83
N THR A 136 -4.52 6.53 -6.39
CA THR A 136 -3.40 7.11 -7.13
C THR A 136 -3.90 8.08 -8.22
N TYR A 137 -4.86 7.61 -9.02
CA TYR A 137 -5.44 8.36 -10.12
C TYR A 137 -6.37 9.51 -9.65
N LEU A 138 -7.25 9.21 -8.70
CA LEU A 138 -8.32 10.11 -8.30
C LEU A 138 -7.81 11.25 -7.43
N PHE A 139 -6.80 11.03 -6.58
CA PHE A 139 -6.29 12.06 -5.67
C PHE A 139 -5.78 13.32 -6.38
N VAL A 140 -5.19 13.16 -7.57
CA VAL A 140 -4.74 14.31 -8.38
C VAL A 140 -5.91 15.14 -8.91
N LYS A 141 -7.06 14.51 -9.15
CA LYS A 141 -8.24 15.17 -9.76
C LYS A 141 -9.26 15.65 -8.74
N LYS A 142 -9.53 14.85 -7.72
CA LYS A 142 -10.59 15.03 -6.73
C LYS A 142 -10.10 14.57 -5.35
N PRO A 143 -9.15 15.28 -4.71
CA PRO A 143 -8.52 14.85 -3.46
C PRO A 143 -9.53 14.64 -2.33
N ILE A 144 -10.52 15.52 -2.18
CA ILE A 144 -11.57 15.41 -1.15
C ILE A 144 -12.39 14.12 -1.33
N LEU A 145 -12.81 13.83 -2.56
CA LEU A 145 -13.53 12.60 -2.87
C LEU A 145 -12.68 11.36 -2.55
N THR A 146 -11.40 11.39 -2.89
CA THR A 146 -10.47 10.29 -2.56
C THR A 146 -10.35 10.08 -1.06
N VAL A 147 -10.29 11.15 -0.26
CA VAL A 147 -10.25 11.05 1.20
C VAL A 147 -11.53 10.40 1.73
N ILE A 148 -12.71 10.84 1.26
CA ILE A 148 -13.99 10.25 1.66
C ILE A 148 -14.03 8.76 1.31
N LEU A 149 -13.67 8.40 0.07
CA LEU A 149 -13.63 7.01 -0.37
C LEU A 149 -12.61 6.19 0.44
N SER A 150 -11.46 6.75 0.81
CA SER A 150 -10.50 6.05 1.66
C SER A 150 -11.02 5.79 3.06
N VAL A 151 -11.78 6.73 3.65
CA VAL A 151 -12.40 6.55 4.96
C VAL A 151 -13.46 5.45 4.89
N VAL A 152 -14.25 5.42 3.83
CA VAL A 152 -15.23 4.35 3.58
C VAL A 152 -14.53 3.00 3.42
N SER A 153 -13.50 2.90 2.59
CA SER A 153 -12.73 1.66 2.38
C SER A 153 -12.08 1.17 3.67
N ILE A 154 -11.53 2.07 4.50
CA ILE A 154 -10.94 1.72 5.80
C ILE A 154 -12.03 1.22 6.75
N SER A 155 -13.16 1.92 6.84
CA SER A 155 -14.28 1.53 7.71
C SER A 155 -14.81 0.14 7.34
N TYR A 156 -14.89 -0.15 6.05
CA TYR A 156 -15.26 -1.48 5.53
C TYR A 156 -14.27 -2.56 6.00
N ILE A 157 -12.96 -2.33 5.82
CA ILE A 157 -11.94 -3.29 6.28
C ILE A 157 -11.97 -3.48 7.80
N ILE A 158 -12.21 -2.43 8.58
CA ILE A 158 -12.32 -2.52 10.05
C ILE A 158 -13.51 -3.36 10.47
N ARG A 159 -14.64 -3.27 9.75
CA ARG A 159 -15.82 -4.07 10.03
C ARG A 159 -15.56 -5.56 9.83
N GLU A 160 -14.90 -5.93 8.74
CA GLU A 160 -14.58 -7.32 8.40
C GLU A 160 -13.44 -7.87 9.27
N PHE A 161 -12.46 -7.03 9.60
CA PHE A 161 -11.31 -7.36 10.43
C PHE A 161 -11.28 -6.43 11.65
N PRO A 162 -12.02 -6.77 12.73
CA PRO A 162 -12.13 -5.92 13.90
C PRO A 162 -10.75 -5.66 14.52
N ILE A 163 -10.47 -4.38 14.76
CA ILE A 163 -9.25 -3.95 15.41
C ILE A 163 -9.32 -4.38 16.88
N LYS A 164 -8.24 -5.01 17.37
CA LYS A 164 -8.06 -5.18 18.82
C LYS A 164 -7.64 -3.84 19.43
N PHE A 165 -8.63 -3.03 19.82
CA PHE A 165 -8.41 -1.80 20.56
C PHE A 165 -7.87 -2.12 21.95
N GLU A 166 -6.74 -1.51 22.31
CA GLU A 166 -6.20 -1.52 23.67
C GLU A 166 -6.07 -0.06 24.13
N SER A 167 -6.35 0.24 25.39
CA SER A 167 -6.37 1.61 25.96
C SER A 167 -5.08 2.43 25.73
N ARG A 168 -4.00 1.77 25.31
CA ARG A 168 -2.72 2.39 24.94
C ARG A 168 -2.75 3.14 23.60
N PHE A 169 -3.77 2.97 22.76
CA PHE A 169 -3.99 3.81 21.56
C PHE A 169 -4.13 5.29 21.93
N LEU A 170 -4.72 5.57 23.09
CA LEU A 170 -4.78 6.93 23.64
C LEU A 170 -3.39 7.39 24.09
N LYS A 171 -2.48 6.53 24.55
CA LYS A 171 -1.12 6.92 24.98
C LYS A 171 -0.12 7.04 23.80
N GLY A 172 -0.55 7.62 22.70
CA GLY A 172 0.34 8.03 21.61
C GLY A 172 1.14 9.30 21.99
N PRO A 173 2.22 9.65 21.26
CA PRO A 173 2.99 10.87 21.52
C PRO A 173 2.13 12.14 21.50
N ILE A 174 1.04 12.15 20.72
CA ILE A 174 0.08 13.24 20.64
C ILE A 174 -0.65 13.46 21.98
N LEU A 175 -1.04 12.39 22.67
CA LEU A 175 -1.68 12.49 23.98
C LEU A 175 -0.66 12.70 25.10
N ALA A 176 0.56 12.20 24.95
CA ALA A 176 1.66 12.53 25.86
C ALA A 176 2.03 14.03 25.80
N LEU A 177 1.82 14.68 24.66
CA LEU A 177 1.93 16.13 24.50
C LEU A 177 0.73 16.88 25.08
N LEU A 178 -0.49 16.33 25.00
CA LEU A 178 -1.72 16.92 25.58
C LEU A 178 -1.85 16.72 27.10
N VAL A 179 -1.28 15.65 27.66
CA VAL A 179 -1.30 15.31 29.09
C VAL A 179 -0.12 15.96 29.84
N ARG A 180 0.82 16.59 29.13
CA ARG A 180 1.77 17.54 29.73
C ARG A 180 1.08 18.90 29.90
N LYS A 181 0.17 19.01 30.85
CA LYS A 181 -0.24 20.27 31.49
C LYS A 181 -0.53 20.01 32.95
#